data_AF-A0A938AUR8-F1
#
_entry.id   AF-A0A938AUR8-F1
#
_cell.length_a   1.000
_cell.length_b   1.000
_cell.length_c   1.000
_cell.angle_alpha   90.00
_cell.angle_beta   90.00
_cell.angle_gamma   90.00
#
_symmetry.space_group_name_H-M   'P 1'
#
loop_
_entity.id
_entity.type
_entity.pdbx_description
1 polymer ?
#
loop_
_entity_poly.entity_id
_entity_poly.type
_entity_poly.pdbx_seq_one_letter_code
_entity_poly.pdbx_strand_id
1 'polypeptide(L)'
;CEMFSRSRGLHAISLRPPCFIPRTGDDYGVGLLTTYGDVGDVAQAHVLALDRGDLRCDAFYCTAPVPYTAEDAEELRVDPRAVFCRYHPQAREFIMGRPETAHPVSVYYDVSRAHAELGYAPRVDFARWFAARGA
;
A
#
# COMPACT_ATOMS: atom_id res chain seq x y z
N CYS A 1 19.22 9.33 -10.10
CA CYS A 1 19.69 10.00 -8.86
C CYS A 1 21.01 9.46 -8.34
N GLU A 2 21.28 8.15 -8.43
CA GLU A 2 22.49 7.50 -7.89
C GLU A 2 23.81 8.18 -8.29
N MET A 3 24.01 8.44 -9.58
CA MET A 3 25.21 9.12 -10.08
C MET A 3 25.44 10.47 -9.40
N PHE A 4 24.40 11.30 -9.23
CA PHE A 4 24.51 12.61 -8.60
C PHE A 4 24.71 12.52 -7.09
N SER A 5 24.10 11.54 -6.43
CA SER A 5 24.36 11.32 -5.00
C SER A 5 25.82 10.96 -4.75
N ARG A 6 26.37 10.03 -5.55
CA ARG A 6 27.76 9.58 -5.42
C ARG A 6 28.79 10.65 -5.82
N SER A 7 28.53 11.39 -6.89
CA SER A 7 29.53 12.33 -7.46
C SER A 7 29.40 13.77 -7.00
N ARG A 8 28.20 14.19 -6.54
CA ARG A 8 27.91 15.58 -6.16
C ARG A 8 27.37 15.72 -4.74
N GLY A 9 27.29 14.63 -3.97
CA GLY A 9 26.79 14.68 -2.59
C GLY A 9 25.31 15.07 -2.48
N LEU A 10 24.52 14.84 -3.53
CA LEU A 10 23.08 15.09 -3.48
C LEU A 10 22.40 14.02 -2.62
N HIS A 11 21.71 14.45 -1.56
CA HIS A 11 20.86 13.56 -0.77
C HIS A 11 19.50 13.45 -1.46
N ALA A 12 19.12 12.24 -1.86
CA ALA A 12 17.88 11.97 -2.57
C ALA A 12 17.21 10.69 -2.06
N ILE A 13 15.92 10.76 -1.79
CA ILE A 13 15.12 9.59 -1.39
C ILE A 13 14.05 9.38 -2.46
N SER A 14 13.86 8.13 -2.88
CA SER A 14 12.81 7.75 -3.83
C SER A 14 11.64 7.13 -3.09
N LEU A 15 10.54 7.87 -2.98
CA LEU A 15 9.29 7.34 -2.47
C LEU A 15 8.47 6.77 -3.64
N ARG A 16 7.98 5.55 -3.48
CA ARG A 16 7.19 4.82 -4.48
C ARG A 16 5.77 4.62 -3.95
N PRO A 17 4.90 5.62 -4.12
CA PRO A 17 3.53 5.53 -3.65
C PRO A 17 2.70 4.56 -4.52
N PRO A 18 1.60 4.04 -3.97
CA PRO A 18 0.58 3.27 -4.70
C PRO A 18 -0.24 4.19 -5.63
N CYS A 19 -1.37 3.72 -6.16
CA CYS A 19 -2.40 4.62 -6.69
C CYS A 19 -3.07 5.38 -5.53
N PHE A 20 -2.96 6.71 -5.46
CA PHE A 20 -3.51 7.54 -4.36
C PHE A 20 -4.45 8.63 -4.87
N ILE A 21 -5.42 8.25 -5.71
CA ILE A 21 -6.42 9.20 -6.24
C ILE A 21 -7.38 9.57 -5.09
N PRO A 22 -7.80 10.84 -4.95
CA PRO A 22 -8.79 11.27 -3.95
C PRO A 22 -10.19 10.74 -4.29
N ARG A 23 -10.36 9.41 -4.18
CA ARG A 23 -11.62 8.70 -4.34
C ARG A 23 -12.19 8.37 -2.97
N THR A 24 -13.50 8.20 -2.93
CA THR A 24 -14.25 7.82 -1.72
C THR A 24 -15.23 6.70 -2.06
N GLY A 25 -15.85 6.11 -1.04
CA GLY A 25 -16.85 5.06 -1.22
C GLY A 25 -16.25 3.71 -1.61
N ASP A 26 -17.08 2.86 -2.17
CA ASP A 26 -16.77 1.44 -2.31
C ASP A 26 -15.67 1.12 -3.32
N ASP A 27 -15.56 1.88 -4.42
CA ASP A 27 -14.52 1.67 -5.43
C ASP A 27 -13.13 1.98 -4.85
N TYR A 28 -13.06 2.98 -3.96
CA TYR A 28 -11.86 3.26 -3.19
C TYR A 28 -11.53 2.09 -2.25
N GLY A 29 -12.54 1.57 -1.55
CA GLY A 29 -12.39 0.39 -0.70
C GLY A 29 -11.89 -0.86 -1.44
N VAL A 30 -12.44 -1.16 -2.60
CA VAL A 30 -11.96 -2.28 -3.44
C VAL A 30 -10.49 -2.07 -3.82
N GLY A 31 -10.09 -0.84 -4.14
CA GLY A 31 -8.69 -0.53 -4.42
C GLY A 31 -7.75 -0.81 -3.25
N LEU A 32 -8.19 -0.61 -2.00
CA LEU A 32 -7.38 -0.84 -0.79
C LEU A 32 -7.08 -2.32 -0.55
N LEU A 33 -7.78 -3.25 -1.20
CA LEU A 33 -7.42 -4.67 -1.21
C LEU A 33 -6.17 -4.96 -2.04
N THR A 34 -5.67 -3.98 -2.80
CA THR A 34 -4.59 -4.19 -3.77
C THR A 34 -3.53 -3.08 -3.71
N THR A 35 -3.58 -2.13 -4.64
CA THR A 35 -2.52 -1.14 -4.89
C THR A 35 -3.03 0.29 -4.74
N TYR A 36 -4.12 0.52 -4.01
CA TYR A 36 -4.51 1.87 -3.62
C TYR A 36 -3.94 2.22 -2.25
N GLY A 37 -3.70 3.52 -2.04
CA GLY A 37 -3.36 4.07 -0.75
C GLY A 37 -4.08 5.38 -0.47
N ASP A 38 -4.12 5.75 0.80
CA ASP A 38 -4.64 7.04 1.23
C ASP A 38 -3.65 8.18 0.96
N VAL A 39 -4.18 9.34 0.59
CA VAL A 39 -3.38 10.53 0.27
C VAL A 39 -2.64 11.05 1.51
N GLY A 40 -3.28 11.00 2.69
CA GLY A 40 -2.68 11.39 3.95
C GLY A 40 -1.54 10.48 4.37
N ASP A 41 -1.64 9.19 4.10
CA ASP A 41 -0.56 8.24 4.34
C ASP A 41 0.59 8.44 3.35
N VAL A 42 0.31 8.70 2.07
CA VAL A 42 1.37 9.06 1.11
C VAL A 42 2.07 10.35 1.55
N ALA A 43 1.33 11.38 1.97
CA ALA A 43 1.89 12.62 2.48
C ALA A 43 2.75 12.41 3.74
N GLN A 44 2.32 11.54 4.66
CA GLN A 44 3.10 11.19 5.86
C GLN A 44 4.48 10.66 5.48
N ALA A 45 4.58 9.75 4.50
CA ALA A 45 5.87 9.23 4.05
C ALA A 45 6.80 10.32 3.49
N HIS A 46 6.24 11.33 2.80
CA HIS A 46 7.01 12.46 2.28
C HIS A 46 7.56 13.33 3.40
N VAL A 47 6.75 13.65 4.40
CA VAL A 47 7.18 14.43 5.57
C VAL A 47 8.28 13.69 6.33
N LEU A 48 8.09 12.40 6.62
CA LEU A 48 9.07 11.58 7.33
C LEU A 48 10.42 11.48 6.58
N ALA A 49 10.39 11.45 5.25
CA ALA A 49 11.60 11.38 4.44
C ALA A 49 12.44 12.67 4.52
N LEU A 50 11.83 13.84 4.76
CA LEU A 50 12.56 15.11 4.87
C LEU A 50 13.49 15.15 6.09
N ASP A 51 13.16 14.42 7.15
CA ASP A 51 13.94 14.38 8.39
C ASP A 51 15.11 13.37 8.33
N ARG A 52 15.24 12.62 7.23
CA ARG A 52 16.25 11.55 7.08
C ARG A 52 17.49 12.00 6.31
N GLY A 53 18.30 12.82 6.98
CA GLY A 53 19.56 13.34 6.43
C GLY A 53 20.66 12.29 6.21
N ASP A 54 20.53 11.09 6.79
CA ASP A 54 21.47 9.98 6.64
C ASP A 54 21.23 9.13 5.39
N LEU A 55 20.03 9.20 4.81
CA LEU A 55 19.67 8.49 3.58
C LEU A 55 20.12 9.27 2.34
N ARG A 56 20.44 8.56 1.26
CA ARG A 56 21.13 9.18 0.11
C ARG A 56 20.59 8.84 -1.27
N CYS A 57 20.27 7.57 -1.50
CA CYS A 57 19.67 7.09 -2.74
C CYS A 57 18.74 5.90 -2.47
N ASP A 58 18.13 5.92 -1.30
CA ASP A 58 17.28 4.86 -0.80
C ASP A 58 15.90 4.94 -1.44
N ALA A 59 15.27 3.78 -1.59
CA ALA A 59 13.95 3.64 -2.19
C ALA A 59 13.01 2.92 -1.21
N PHE A 60 11.82 3.49 -1.05
CA PHE A 60 10.80 2.99 -0.13
C PHE A 60 9.47 2.88 -0.84
N TYR A 61 8.78 1.74 -0.67
CA TYR A 61 7.36 1.64 -1.00
C TYR A 61 6.54 2.28 0.13
N CYS A 62 5.62 3.16 -0.24
CA CYS A 62 4.86 3.98 0.71
C CYS A 62 3.36 3.75 0.50
N THR A 63 2.93 2.52 0.75
CA THR A 63 1.54 2.07 0.63
C THR A 63 1.03 1.51 1.96
N ALA A 64 -0.27 1.36 2.11
CA ALA A 64 -0.84 0.60 3.21
C ALA A 64 -0.36 -0.87 3.13
N PRO A 65 -0.02 -1.51 4.26
CA PRO A 65 0.28 -2.93 4.29
C PRO A 65 -0.97 -3.73 3.95
N VAL A 66 -0.75 -4.84 3.25
CA VAL A 66 -1.78 -5.84 2.97
C VAL A 66 -1.51 -7.09 3.82
N PRO A 67 -2.56 -7.82 4.23
CA PRO A 67 -2.39 -8.94 5.16
C PRO A 67 -1.90 -10.23 4.48
N TYR A 68 -1.99 -10.31 3.15
CA TYR A 68 -1.51 -11.44 2.35
C TYR A 68 0.00 -11.33 2.06
N THR A 69 0.62 -12.47 1.78
CA THR A 69 2.08 -12.62 1.67
C THR A 69 2.51 -13.21 0.32
N ALA A 70 3.81 -13.45 0.12
CA ALA A 70 4.33 -14.09 -1.09
C ALA A 70 3.76 -15.50 -1.29
N GLU A 71 3.44 -16.20 -0.20
CA GLU A 71 2.85 -17.54 -0.22
C GLU A 71 1.46 -17.55 -0.88
N ASP A 72 0.74 -16.42 -0.86
CA ASP A 72 -0.57 -16.27 -1.48
C ASP A 72 -0.49 -15.94 -2.98
N ALA A 73 0.71 -15.75 -3.55
CA ALA A 73 0.88 -15.14 -4.87
C ALA A 73 0.33 -15.97 -6.04
N GLU A 74 0.22 -17.29 -5.90
CA GLU A 74 -0.45 -18.14 -6.92
C GLU A 74 -1.97 -17.96 -6.84
N GLU A 75 -2.53 -18.04 -5.63
CA GLU A 75 -3.97 -17.90 -5.40
C GLU A 75 -4.45 -16.49 -5.76
N LEU A 76 -3.68 -15.44 -5.43
CA LEU A 76 -3.93 -14.06 -5.84
C LEU A 76 -4.01 -13.85 -7.36
N ARG A 77 -3.37 -14.71 -8.16
CA ARG A 77 -3.44 -14.66 -9.63
C ARG A 77 -4.65 -15.39 -10.20
N VAL A 78 -5.12 -16.43 -9.52
CA VAL A 78 -6.19 -17.33 -10.02
C VAL A 78 -7.54 -16.98 -9.41
N ASP A 79 -7.60 -16.84 -8.08
CA ASP A 79 -8.78 -16.48 -7.30
C ASP A 79 -8.41 -15.50 -6.17
N PRO A 80 -8.16 -14.22 -6.48
CA PRO A 80 -7.86 -13.23 -5.47
C PRO A 80 -8.99 -13.05 -4.44
N ARG A 81 -10.26 -13.33 -4.80
CA ARG A 81 -11.38 -13.23 -3.86
C ARG A 81 -11.26 -14.23 -2.72
N ALA A 82 -10.79 -15.45 -2.99
CA ALA A 82 -10.54 -16.44 -1.94
C ALA A 82 -9.54 -15.90 -0.91
N VAL A 83 -8.44 -15.30 -1.37
CA VAL A 83 -7.42 -14.68 -0.51
C VAL A 83 -8.01 -13.51 0.27
N PHE A 84 -8.70 -12.58 -0.40
CA PHE A 84 -9.30 -11.43 0.27
C PHE A 84 -10.32 -11.85 1.34
N CYS A 85 -11.16 -12.84 1.05
CA CYS A 85 -12.15 -13.34 2.01
C CYS A 85 -11.50 -14.11 3.18
N ARG A 86 -10.36 -14.77 2.96
CA ARG A 86 -9.57 -15.41 4.02
C ARG A 86 -9.06 -14.38 5.03
N TYR A 87 -8.55 -13.24 4.56
CA TYR A 87 -8.02 -12.19 5.43
C TYR A 87 -9.06 -11.18 5.94
N HIS A 88 -10.19 -11.04 5.25
CA HIS A 88 -11.28 -10.13 5.61
C HIS A 88 -12.64 -10.84 5.63
N PRO A 89 -12.83 -11.82 6.54
CA PRO A 89 -14.06 -12.63 6.56
C PRO A 89 -15.32 -11.80 6.79
N GLN A 90 -15.24 -10.69 7.56
CA GLN A 90 -16.35 -9.77 7.79
C GLN A 90 -16.79 -9.02 6.52
N ALA A 91 -15.90 -8.92 5.53
CA ALA A 91 -16.15 -8.24 4.28
C ALA A 91 -16.52 -9.19 3.13
N ARG A 92 -16.74 -10.48 3.40
CA ARG A 92 -16.98 -11.50 2.37
C ARG A 92 -18.11 -11.12 1.41
N GLU A 93 -19.27 -10.72 1.92
CA GLU A 93 -20.42 -10.36 1.08
C GLU A 93 -20.10 -9.16 0.16
N PHE A 94 -19.42 -8.16 0.71
CA PHE A 94 -18.96 -7.01 -0.05
C PHE A 94 -17.95 -7.39 -1.13
N ILE A 95 -16.94 -8.21 -0.79
CA ILE A 95 -15.92 -8.66 -1.73
C ILE A 95 -16.54 -9.48 -2.87
N MET A 96 -17.42 -10.43 -2.53
CA MET A 96 -18.07 -11.31 -3.51
C MET A 96 -19.08 -10.58 -4.39
N GLY A 97 -19.71 -9.52 -3.89
CA GLY A 97 -20.64 -8.68 -4.65
C GLY A 97 -19.98 -7.74 -5.65
N ARG A 98 -18.64 -7.67 -5.69
CA ARG A 98 -17.89 -6.73 -6.54
C ARG A 98 -17.13 -7.47 -7.65
N PRO A 99 -17.48 -7.27 -8.94
CA PRO A 99 -16.77 -7.90 -10.06
C PRO A 99 -15.26 -7.68 -10.03
N GLU A 100 -14.84 -6.46 -9.70
CA GLU A 100 -13.46 -5.98 -9.75
C GLU A 100 -12.51 -6.73 -8.81
N THR A 101 -13.03 -7.32 -7.73
CA THR A 101 -12.23 -8.11 -6.78
C THR A 101 -11.79 -9.46 -7.33
N ALA A 102 -12.31 -9.90 -8.49
CA ALA A 102 -11.84 -11.09 -9.19
C ALA A 102 -10.63 -10.83 -10.11
N HIS A 103 -10.21 -9.57 -10.29
CA HIS A 103 -9.06 -9.30 -11.15
C HIS A 103 -7.77 -9.83 -10.52
N PRO A 104 -6.92 -10.55 -11.30
CA PRO A 104 -5.64 -11.06 -10.81
C PRO A 104 -4.77 -9.99 -10.16
N VAL A 105 -4.25 -10.29 -8.97
CA VAL A 105 -3.27 -9.44 -8.29
C VAL A 105 -1.88 -9.96 -8.62
N SER A 106 -1.09 -9.14 -9.30
CA SER A 106 0.24 -9.50 -9.79
C SER A 106 1.38 -8.89 -8.98
N VAL A 107 1.07 -7.90 -8.14
CA VAL A 107 2.05 -7.14 -7.36
C VAL A 107 1.54 -6.92 -5.94
N TYR A 108 2.47 -7.05 -4.99
CA TYR A 108 2.32 -6.52 -3.64
C TYR A 108 3.65 -5.89 -3.25
N TYR A 109 3.60 -4.89 -2.37
CA TYR A 109 4.78 -4.12 -1.99
C TYR A 109 5.16 -4.41 -0.54
N ASP A 110 6.42 -4.73 -0.31
CA ASP A 110 6.97 -4.83 1.05
C ASP A 110 7.24 -3.42 1.59
N VAL A 111 6.52 -3.05 2.65
CA VAL A 111 6.59 -1.75 3.32
C VAL A 111 7.41 -1.80 4.61
N SER A 112 7.96 -2.95 4.98
CA SER A 112 8.70 -3.17 6.23
C SER A 112 9.87 -2.19 6.39
N ARG A 113 10.59 -1.93 5.30
CA ARG A 113 11.72 -1.01 5.28
C ARG A 113 11.30 0.44 5.49
N ALA A 114 10.17 0.86 4.91
CA ALA A 114 9.64 2.20 5.12
C ALA A 114 9.22 2.40 6.59
N HIS A 115 8.62 1.37 7.20
CA HIS A 115 8.27 1.39 8.61
C HIS A 115 9.52 1.48 9.50
N ALA A 116 10.49 0.58 9.30
CA ALA A 116 11.68 0.49 10.13
C ALA A 116 12.59 1.71 10.02
N GLU A 117 12.80 2.23 8.80
CA GLU A 117 13.73 3.32 8.58
C GLU A 117 13.01 4.68 8.69
N LEU A 118 11.93 4.91 7.94
CA LEU A 118 11.27 6.23 7.93
C LEU A 118 10.34 6.46 9.14
N GLY A 119 9.99 5.40 9.88
CA GLY A 119 8.90 5.47 10.86
C GLY A 119 7.52 5.55 10.19
N TYR A 120 7.42 5.10 8.92
CA TYR A 120 6.18 5.15 8.16
C TYR A 120 5.10 4.26 8.78
N ALA A 121 3.96 4.85 9.11
CA ALA A 121 2.86 4.20 9.82
C ALA A 121 1.53 4.60 9.18
N PRO A 122 1.14 3.95 8.06
CA PRO A 122 -0.11 4.25 7.37
C PRO A 122 -1.31 4.03 8.29
N ARG A 123 -2.30 4.91 8.17
CA ARG A 123 -3.47 4.97 9.02
C ARG A 123 -4.70 4.36 8.37
N VAL A 124 -4.74 4.25 7.05
CA VAL A 124 -5.88 3.73 6.31
C VAL A 124 -5.47 2.45 5.59
N ASP A 125 -6.17 1.37 5.91
CA ASP A 125 -6.13 0.09 5.21
C ASP A 125 -7.56 -0.37 4.90
N PHE A 126 -7.71 -1.48 4.17
CA PHE A 126 -9.03 -2.00 3.83
C PHE A 126 -9.89 -2.29 5.08
N ALA A 127 -9.31 -2.87 6.13
CA ALA A 127 -10.04 -3.27 7.32
C ALA A 127 -10.61 -2.06 8.09
N ARG A 128 -9.79 -1.02 8.28
CA ARG A 128 -10.18 0.24 8.92
C ARG A 128 -11.22 0.97 8.08
N TRP A 129 -11.01 1.05 6.76
CA TRP A 129 -11.98 1.65 5.84
C TRP A 129 -13.33 0.91 5.90
N PHE A 130 -13.31 -0.42 5.83
CA PHE A 130 -14.51 -1.25 5.83
C PHE A 130 -15.31 -1.10 7.13
N ALA A 131 -14.63 -1.08 8.28
CA ALA A 131 -15.25 -0.85 9.57
C ALA A 131 -15.89 0.55 9.67
N ALA A 132 -15.20 1.59 9.17
CA ALA A 132 -15.69 2.96 9.17
C ALA A 132 -16.86 3.18 8.18
N ARG A 133 -16.96 2.38 7.12
CA ARG A 133 -18.04 2.49 6.13
C ARG A 133 -19.43 2.19 6.71
N GLY A 134 -19.51 1.34 7.73
CA GLY A 134 -20.77 0.93 8.37
C GLY A 134 -21.25 1.84 9.49
N ALA A 135 -20.48 2.88 9.84
CA ALA A 135 -20.84 3.92 10.80
C ALA A 135 -21.51 5.10 10.09
#